data_AF-A0A7C8B5K0-F1
#
_entry.id   AF-A0A7C8B5K0-F1
#
_cell.length_a   1.000
_cell.length_b   1.000
_cell.length_c   1.000
_cell.angle_alpha   90.00
_cell.angle_beta   90.00
_cell.angle_gamma   90.00
#
_symmetry.space_group_name_H-M   'P 1'
#
loop_
_entity.id
_entity.type
_entity.pdbx_description
1 polymer ?
#
loop_
_entity_poly.entity_id
_entity_poly.type
_entity_poly.pdbx_seq_one_letter_code
_entity_poly.pdbx_strand_id
1 'polypeptide(L)' 'MEEIQKIIARMDPEEALTEMAKVASKLFPQVSEEARLHFVVGLVGEAGADKVASLVQL' A
#
# COMPACT_ATOMS: atom_id res chain seq x y z
N MET A 1 -8.67 -15.06 0.62
CA MET A 1 -8.51 -13.86 -0.24
C MET A 1 -9.84 -13.11 -0.44
N GLU A 2 -10.94 -13.80 -0.78
CA GLU A 2 -12.25 -13.13 -0.95
C GLU A 2 -12.80 -12.43 0.30
N GLU A 3 -12.49 -12.92 1.50
CA GLU A 3 -13.05 -12.35 2.75
C GLU A 3 -12.59 -10.92 3.00
N ILE A 4 -11.31 -10.61 2.76
CA ILE A 4 -10.77 -9.26 2.87
C ILE A 4 -11.45 -8.33 1.86
N GLN A 5 -11.64 -8.80 0.63
CA GLN A 5 -12.32 -8.03 -0.42
C GLN A 5 -13.79 -7.76 -0.07
N LYS A 6 -14.49 -8.75 0.49
CA LYS A 6 -15.88 -8.62 0.95
C LYS A 6 -16.02 -7.65 2.12
N ILE A 7 -15.05 -7.59 3.01
CA ILE A 7 -15.02 -6.62 4.12
C ILE A 7 -14.81 -5.22 3.56
N ILE A 8 -13.78 -5.02 2.75
CA ILE A 8 -13.45 -3.72 2.14
C ILE A 8 -14.61 -3.19 1.28
N ALA A 9 -15.27 -4.04 0.50
CA ALA A 9 -16.38 -3.63 -0.38
C ALA A 9 -17.65 -3.18 0.37
N ARG A 10 -17.75 -3.45 1.68
CA ARG A 10 -18.87 -3.04 2.53
C ARG A 10 -18.56 -1.79 3.36
N MET A 11 -17.31 -1.35 3.38
CA MET A 11 -16.88 -0.16 4.11
C MET A 11 -17.06 1.08 3.26
N ASP A 12 -17.16 2.23 3.94
CA ASP A 12 -16.94 3.51 3.28
C ASP A 12 -15.53 3.54 2.65
N PRO A 13 -15.34 4.06 1.42
CA PRO A 13 -14.04 4.05 0.76
C PRO A 13 -12.91 4.73 1.55
N GLU A 14 -13.18 5.82 2.27
CA GLU A 14 -12.16 6.53 3.05
C GLU A 14 -11.80 5.74 4.31
N GLU A 15 -12.80 5.13 4.95
CA GLU A 15 -12.60 4.23 6.09
C GLU A 15 -11.80 2.99 5.68
N ALA A 16 -12.12 2.41 4.53
CA ALA A 16 -11.41 1.26 3.97
C ALA A 16 -9.93 1.57 3.74
N LEU A 17 -9.62 2.70 3.10
CA LEU A 17 -8.24 3.14 2.89
C LEU A 17 -7.51 3.36 4.22
N THR A 18 -8.17 3.95 5.22
CA THR A 18 -7.61 4.18 6.55
C THR A 18 -7.24 2.87 7.24
N GLU A 19 -8.13 1.87 7.23
CA GLU A 19 -7.85 0.56 7.83
C GLU A 19 -6.78 -0.21 7.05
N MET A 20 -6.77 -0.13 5.72
CA MET A 20 -5.71 -0.73 4.90
C MET A 20 -4.34 -0.12 5.23
N ALA A 21 -4.26 1.19 5.42
CA ALA A 21 -3.01 1.87 5.80
C ALA A 21 -2.49 1.42 7.17
N LYS A 22 -3.39 1.21 8.15
CA LYS A 22 -3.04 0.68 9.49
C LYS A 22 -2.48 -0.73 9.44
N VAL A 23 -3.00 -1.58 8.55
CA VAL A 23 -2.49 -2.94 8.35
C VAL A 23 -1.15 -2.89 7.61
N ALA A 24 -1.07 -2.10 6.55
CA ALA A 24 0.15 -1.95 5.75
C ALA A 24 1.33 -1.43 6.59
N SER A 25 1.11 -0.43 7.46
CA SER A 25 2.18 0.14 8.30
C SER A 25 2.82 -0.88 9.26
N LYS A 26 2.10 -1.93 9.63
CA LYS A 26 2.64 -3.04 10.46
C LYS A 26 3.42 -4.05 9.63
N LEU A 27 3.07 -4.23 8.36
CA LEU A 27 3.71 -5.18 7.45
C LEU A 27 4.97 -4.60 6.79
N PHE A 28 4.98 -3.30 6.49
CA PHE A 28 6.07 -2.59 5.83
C PHE A 28 7.46 -2.84 6.45
N PRO A 29 7.63 -2.80 7.79
CA PRO A 29 8.92 -3.06 8.41
C PRO A 29 9.39 -4.52 8.30
N GLN A 30 8.48 -5.46 8.01
CA GLN A 30 8.75 -6.90 7.99
C GLN A 30 9.13 -7.44 6.61
N VAL A 31 9.00 -6.61 5.57
CA VAL A 31 9.30 -6.99 4.18
C VAL A 31 10.57 -6.30 3.70
N SER A 32 11.15 -6.81 2.61
CA SER A 32 12.32 -6.20 1.98
C SER A 32 12.01 -4.80 1.46
N GLU A 33 13.07 -4.01 1.29
CA GLU A 33 12.98 -2.68 0.70
C GLU A 33 12.38 -2.70 -0.71
N GLU A 34 12.78 -3.67 -1.52
CA GLU A 34 12.22 -3.91 -2.85
C GLU A 34 10.70 -4.18 -2.80
N ALA A 35 10.23 -5.00 -1.85
CA ALA A 35 8.80 -5.26 -1.68
C ALA A 35 8.02 -4.01 -1.24
N ARG A 36 8.61 -3.15 -0.40
CA ARG A 36 8.02 -1.84 -0.05
C ARG A 36 7.90 -0.94 -1.27
N LEU A 37 8.97 -0.84 -2.07
CA LEU A 37 9.00 -0.01 -3.27
C LEU A 37 7.92 -0.47 -4.27
N HIS A 38 7.86 -1.77 -4.56
CA HIS A 38 6.86 -2.34 -5.44
C HIS A 38 5.42 -2.07 -4.97
N PHE A 39 5.16 -2.14 -3.66
CA PHE A 39 3.84 -1.81 -3.10
C PHE A 39 3.46 -0.36 -3.36
N VAL A 40 4.36 0.59 -3.08
CA VAL A 40 4.05 2.03 -3.25
C VAL A 40 3.88 2.37 -4.73
N VAL A 41 4.74 1.85 -5.61
CA VAL A 41 4.60 2.05 -7.07
C VAL A 41 3.28 1.47 -7.57
N GLY A 42 2.90 0.28 -7.11
CA GLY A 42 1.62 -0.33 -7.45
C GLY A 42 0.40 0.47 -6.99
N LEU A 43 0.52 1.22 -5.88
CA LEU A 43 -0.56 2.06 -5.34
C LEU A 43 -0.72 3.38 -6.10
N VAL A 44 0.38 4.01 -6.50
CA VAL A 44 0.38 5.34 -7.15
C VAL A 44 0.30 5.22 -8.69
N GLY A 45 0.61 4.05 -9.25
CA GLY A 45 0.65 3.80 -10.69
C GLY A 45 1.95 4.28 -11.35
N GLU A 46 2.17 3.92 -12.63
CA GLU A 46 3.42 4.18 -13.37
C GLU A 46 3.84 5.65 -13.38
N ALA A 47 2.88 6.59 -13.40
CA ALA A 47 3.17 8.03 -13.35
C ALA A 47 3.77 8.53 -12.02
N GLY A 48 3.62 7.75 -10.94
CA GLY A 48 4.19 8.04 -9.62
C GLY A 48 5.54 7.37 -9.37
N ALA A 49 5.96 6.41 -10.20
CA ALA A 49 7.12 5.56 -9.95
C ALA A 49 8.43 6.36 -9.83
N ASP A 50 8.60 7.38 -10.68
CA ASP A 50 9.78 8.26 -10.70
C ASP A 50 9.94 9.06 -9.40
N LYS A 51 8.84 9.45 -8.76
CA LYS A 51 8.85 10.20 -7.49
C LYS A 51 9.00 9.29 -6.27
N VAL A 52 8.62 8.02 -6.39
CA VAL A 52 8.75 7.05 -5.30
C VAL A 52 10.18 6.51 -5.24
N ALA A 53 10.82 6.29 -6.39
CA ALA A 53 12.22 5.87 -6.46
C ALA A 53 13.17 6.85 -5.74
N SER A 54 12.88 8.17 -5.80
CA SER A 54 13.69 9.18 -5.11
C SER A 54 13.48 9.23 -3.58
N LEU A 55 12.36 8.70 -3.07
CA LEU A 55 12.09 8.63 -1.62
C LEU A 55 12.77 7.43 -0.94
N VAL A 56 13.16 6.41 -1.72
CA VAL A 56 13.81 5.19 -1.22
C VAL A 56 15.34 5.31 -1.16
N GLN A 57 15.93 6.32 -1.79
CA GLN A 57 17.39 6.56 -1.78
C GLN A 57 17.93 7.28 -0.52
N LEU A 58 17.19 7.28 0.60
CA LEU A 58 17.54 8.01 1.83
C LEU A 58 17.75 7.07 3.02
#